data_AF-A0A7X9KDY0-F1
#
_entry.id   AF-A0A7X9KDY0-F1
#
_cell.length_a   1.000
_cell.length_b   1.000
_cell.length_c   1.000
_cell.angle_alpha   90.00
_cell.angle_beta   90.00
_cell.angle_gamma   90.00
#
_symmetry.space_group_name_H-M   'P 1'
#
loop_
_entity.id
_entity.type
_entity.pdbx_description
1 polymer ?
#
loop_
_entity_poly.entity_id
_entity_poly.type
_entity_poly.pdbx_seq_one_letter_code
_entity_poly.pdbx_strand_id
1 'polypeptide(L)'
;MLIIVRLVRLVLPLVFVLVAFRAFTDLYRRWAAQEGRRAAGGYRSYPPPPGGGRPARDPYEVLGCSPGDSDEKIRKAYRRLVAKYHPDKFIGLDLDKEFVDLAAKRFQEVQEAYEHIRRYRG
;
A
#
# COMPACT_ATOMS: atom_id res chain seq x y z
N MET A 1 -19.62 37.07 25.00
CA MET A 1 -19.92 35.61 24.91
C MET A 1 -20.02 35.09 23.47
N LEU A 2 -20.66 35.80 22.52
CA LEU A 2 -20.85 35.34 21.14
C LEU A 2 -19.58 35.19 20.27
N ILE A 3 -18.54 36.00 20.48
CA ILE A 3 -17.29 35.95 19.67
C ILE A 3 -16.46 34.69 19.99
N ILE A 4 -16.35 34.33 21.28
CA ILE A 4 -15.59 33.17 21.74
C ILE A 4 -16.23 31.88 21.20
N VAL A 5 -17.55 31.77 21.23
CA VAL A 5 -18.27 30.59 20.72
C VAL A 5 -18.13 30.44 19.19
N ARG A 6 -18.10 31.55 18.44
CA ARG A 6 -17.84 31.55 17.00
C ARG A 6 -16.41 31.15 16.65
N LEU A 7 -15.44 31.66 17.40
CA LEU A 7 -14.03 31.33 17.22
C LEU A 7 -13.80 29.85 17.50
N VAL A 8 -14.27 29.35 18.64
CA VAL A 8 -14.15 27.94 19.04
C VAL A 8 -14.76 26.99 18.01
N ARG A 9 -15.92 27.32 17.42
CA ARG A 9 -16.53 26.52 16.34
C ARG A 9 -15.73 26.51 15.03
N LEU A 10 -14.87 27.50 14.81
CA LEU A 10 -14.07 27.64 13.59
C LEU A 10 -12.70 26.97 13.74
N VAL A 11 -12.07 27.09 14.91
CA VAL A 11 -10.72 26.53 15.14
C VAL A 11 -10.75 25.06 15.57
N LEU A 12 -11.79 24.59 16.27
CA LEU A 12 -11.93 23.18 16.67
C LEU A 12 -11.85 22.16 15.53
N PRO A 13 -12.64 22.28 14.44
CA PRO A 13 -12.59 21.31 13.36
C PRO A 13 -11.23 21.36 12.63
N LEU A 14 -10.59 22.53 12.58
CA LEU A 14 -9.32 22.71 11.89
C LEU A 14 -8.14 22.11 12.70
N VAL A 15 -8.14 22.29 14.01
CA VAL A 15 -7.20 21.62 14.93
C VAL A 15 -7.46 20.12 14.96
N PHE A 16 -8.72 19.69 14.95
CA PHE A 16 -9.08 18.27 14.89
C PHE A 16 -8.60 17.61 13.59
N VAL A 17 -8.77 18.25 12.43
CA VAL A 17 -8.26 17.76 11.14
C VAL A 17 -6.72 17.72 11.15
N LEU A 18 -6.05 18.72 11.72
CA LEU A 18 -4.59 18.74 11.80
C LEU A 18 -4.04 17.63 12.70
N VAL A 19 -4.67 17.43 13.87
CA VAL A 19 -4.29 16.37 14.82
C VAL A 19 -4.63 14.99 14.26
N ALA A 20 -5.77 14.82 13.59
CA ALA A 20 -6.16 13.59 12.93
C ALA A 20 -5.22 13.26 11.76
N PHE A 21 -4.81 14.25 10.97
CA PHE A 21 -3.85 14.07 9.88
C PHE A 21 -2.47 13.66 10.43
N ARG A 22 -2.00 14.31 11.50
CA ARG A 22 -0.75 13.93 12.17
C ARG A 22 -0.81 12.52 12.75
N ALA A 23 -1.89 12.18 13.45
CA ALA A 23 -2.13 10.84 13.99
C ALA A 23 -2.27 9.77 12.88
N PHE A 24 -2.90 10.11 11.76
CA PHE A 24 -3.02 9.24 10.59
C PHE A 24 -1.65 8.96 9.98
N THR A 25 -0.80 9.99 9.79
CA THR A 25 0.56 9.79 9.30
C THR A 25 1.45 9.03 10.30
N ASP A 26 1.27 9.24 11.60
CA ASP A 26 2.04 8.55 12.64
C ASP A 26 1.60 7.09 12.78
N LEU A 27 0.31 6.77 12.65
CA LEU A 27 -0.19 5.40 12.56
C LEU A 27 0.32 4.72 11.29
N TYR A 28 0.32 5.44 10.16
CA TYR A 28 0.88 4.95 8.90
C TYR A 28 2.39 4.69 8.99
N ARG A 29 3.15 5.55 9.68
CA ARG A 29 4.58 5.35 9.96
C ARG A 29 4.84 4.22 10.96
N ARG A 30 4.02 4.06 12.00
CA ARG A 30 4.16 3.01 13.02
C ARG A 30 3.85 1.63 12.45
N TRP A 31 2.83 1.53 11.61
CA TRP A 31 2.58 0.32 10.81
C TRP A 31 3.75 0.04 9.86
N ALA A 32 4.27 1.08 9.18
CA ALA A 32 5.45 0.96 8.33
C ALA A 32 6.75 0.62 9.11
N ALA A 33 6.83 0.86 10.41
CA ALA A 33 8.01 0.59 11.23
C ALA A 33 8.00 -0.80 11.88
N GLN A 34 6.84 -1.45 12.02
CA GLN A 34 6.75 -2.77 12.67
C GLN A 34 7.22 -3.96 11.81
N GLU A 35 7.42 -3.78 10.51
CA GLU A 35 7.82 -4.87 9.59
C GLU A 35 9.34 -5.12 9.51
N GLY A 36 10.16 -4.41 10.31
CA GLY A 36 11.61 -4.58 10.34
C GLY A 36 12.13 -5.72 11.24
N ARG A 37 11.29 -6.33 12.08
CA ARG A 37 11.69 -7.42 13.01
C ARG A 37 11.24 -8.83 12.58
N ARG A 38 10.62 -8.96 11.40
CA ARG A 38 10.13 -10.26 10.86
C ARG A 38 10.67 -10.57 9.46
N ALA A 39 11.81 -10.00 9.08
CA ALA A 39 12.43 -10.23 7.77
C ALA A 39 13.05 -11.64 7.58
N ALA A 40 12.72 -12.62 8.44
CA ALA A 40 13.15 -14.01 8.35
C ALA A 40 11.97 -15.03 8.31
N GLY A 41 10.76 -14.59 7.96
CA GLY A 41 9.61 -15.47 7.75
C GLY A 41 9.31 -15.62 6.25
N GLY A 42 9.35 -16.85 5.74
CA GLY A 42 9.38 -17.20 4.33
C GLY A 42 8.46 -16.40 3.41
N TYR A 43 9.02 -15.96 2.28
CA TYR A 43 8.24 -15.57 1.12
C TYR A 43 7.38 -16.77 0.73
N ARG A 44 6.08 -16.70 1.00
CA ARG A 44 5.10 -17.63 0.41
C ARG A 44 5.25 -17.43 -1.10
N SER A 45 5.91 -18.37 -1.77
CA SER A 45 6.13 -18.33 -3.20
C SER A 45 4.77 -18.40 -3.90
N TYR A 46 4.19 -17.25 -4.20
CA TYR A 46 3.16 -17.20 -5.22
C TYR A 46 3.85 -17.55 -6.54
N PRO A 47 3.30 -18.50 -7.33
CA PRO A 47 3.86 -18.81 -8.62
C PRO A 47 3.96 -17.51 -9.44
N PRO A 48 5.09 -17.26 -10.11
CA PRO A 48 5.26 -16.06 -10.91
C PRO A 48 4.14 -15.98 -11.95
N PRO A 49 3.56 -14.79 -12.20
CA PRO A 49 2.49 -14.64 -13.16
C PRO A 49 2.94 -15.15 -14.54
N PRO A 50 2.09 -15.90 -15.25
CA PRO A 50 2.41 -16.40 -16.59
C PRO A 50 2.37 -15.23 -17.58
N GLY A 51 3.50 -14.53 -17.73
CA GLY A 51 3.59 -13.39 -18.63
C GLY A 51 4.89 -12.64 -18.49
N GLY A 52 5.89 -12.98 -19.31
CA GLY A 52 7.12 -12.19 -19.46
C GLY A 52 6.93 -10.92 -20.30
N GLY A 53 5.73 -10.34 -20.30
CA GLY A 53 5.40 -9.13 -21.04
C GLY A 53 5.89 -7.88 -20.32
N ARG A 54 6.15 -6.79 -21.07
CA ARG A 54 6.31 -5.47 -20.46
C ARG A 54 5.01 -5.10 -19.74
N PRO A 55 5.08 -4.66 -18.47
CA PRO A 55 3.88 -4.24 -17.77
C PRO A 55 3.22 -3.09 -18.53
N ALA A 56 1.88 -3.12 -18.64
CA ALA A 56 1.11 -2.13 -19.39
C ALA A 56 1.18 -0.72 -18.78
N ARG A 57 1.71 -0.60 -17.56
CA ARG A 57 1.92 0.65 -16.82
C ARG A 57 3.34 0.67 -16.26
N ASP A 58 3.84 1.86 -15.98
CA ASP A 58 5.16 2.01 -15.37
C ASP A 58 5.22 1.21 -14.04
N PRO A 59 6.17 0.27 -13.90
CA PRO A 59 6.32 -0.53 -12.69
C PRO A 59 6.45 0.30 -11.40
N TYR A 60 7.14 1.44 -11.48
CA TYR A 60 7.39 2.31 -10.35
C TYR A 60 6.10 3.02 -9.94
N GLU A 61 5.28 3.43 -10.90
CA GLU A 61 3.95 3.99 -10.63
C GLU A 61 3.00 2.96 -10.01
N VAL A 62 3.01 1.72 -10.49
CA VAL A 62 2.18 0.64 -9.94
C VAL A 62 2.51 0.37 -8.47
N LEU A 63 3.79 0.40 -8.11
CA LEU A 63 4.24 0.27 -6.72
C LEU A 63 4.12 1.57 -5.91
N GLY A 64 3.87 2.70 -6.57
CA GLY A 64 3.87 4.04 -5.95
C GLY A 64 5.25 4.42 -5.39
N CYS A 65 6.31 4.02 -6.09
CA CYS A 65 7.69 4.36 -5.80
C CYS A 65 8.32 5.16 -6.95
N SER A 66 9.50 5.71 -6.71
CA SER A 66 10.29 6.41 -7.73
C SER A 66 11.40 5.51 -8.27
N PRO A 67 11.83 5.66 -9.54
CA PRO A 67 13.03 5.02 -10.06
C PRO A 67 14.31 5.33 -9.29
N GLY A 68 14.33 6.38 -8.46
CA GLY A 68 15.45 6.71 -7.58
C GLY A 68 15.34 6.13 -6.15
N ASP A 69 14.25 5.43 -5.82
CA ASP A 69 14.06 4.86 -4.49
C ASP A 69 14.99 3.67 -4.24
N SER A 70 15.39 3.48 -2.97
CA SER A 70 16.20 2.32 -2.56
C SER A 70 15.41 1.02 -2.67
N ASP A 71 16.12 -0.10 -2.90
CA ASP A 71 15.48 -1.41 -3.05
C ASP A 71 14.69 -1.82 -1.80
N GLU A 72 15.13 -1.41 -0.61
CA GLU A 72 14.37 -1.61 0.63
C GLU A 72 13.01 -0.90 0.59
N LYS A 73 12.97 0.33 0.09
CA LYS A 73 11.74 1.13 -0.03
C LYS A 73 10.79 0.50 -1.05
N ILE A 74 11.32 0.02 -2.18
CA ILE A 74 10.55 -0.69 -3.20
C ILE A 74 9.97 -2.00 -2.66
N ARG A 75 10.81 -2.81 -2.00
CA ARG A 75 10.41 -4.08 -1.38
C ARG A 75 9.33 -3.88 -0.30
N LYS A 76 9.42 -2.78 0.46
CA LYS A 76 8.42 -2.38 1.45
C LYS A 76 7.11 -1.94 0.80
N ALA A 77 7.17 -1.14 -0.26
CA ALA A 77 5.99 -0.73 -1.02
C ALA A 77 5.25 -1.94 -1.61
N TYR A 78 5.99 -2.89 -2.20
CA TYR A 78 5.47 -4.16 -2.68
C TYR A 78 4.75 -4.95 -1.58
N ARG A 79 5.40 -5.20 -0.42
CA ARG A 79 4.76 -5.93 0.69
C ARG A 79 3.46 -5.28 1.17
N ARG A 80 3.44 -3.95 1.24
CA ARG A 80 2.23 -3.20 1.60
C ARG A 80 1.08 -3.43 0.64
N LEU A 81 1.36 -3.42 -0.67
CA LEU A 81 0.35 -3.61 -1.70
C LEU A 81 -0.16 -5.06 -1.75
N VAL A 82 0.75 -6.04 -1.64
CA VAL A 82 0.41 -7.46 -1.50
C VAL A 82 -0.50 -7.69 -0.30
N ALA A 83 -0.15 -7.14 0.87
CA ALA A 83 -0.97 -7.26 2.07
C ALA A 83 -2.34 -6.56 1.95
N LYS A 84 -2.45 -5.53 1.10
CA LYS A 84 -3.71 -4.80 0.86
C LYS A 84 -4.65 -5.59 -0.07
N TYR A 85 -4.10 -6.22 -1.10
CA TYR A 85 -4.89 -6.92 -2.13
C TYR A 85 -4.82 -8.45 -2.04
N HIS A 86 -4.34 -9.01 -0.92
CA HIS A 86 -4.22 -10.45 -0.78
C HIS A 86 -5.59 -11.14 -0.85
N PRO A 87 -5.79 -12.15 -1.72
CA PRO A 87 -7.09 -12.80 -1.91
C PRO A 87 -7.64 -13.44 -0.63
N ASP A 88 -6.81 -14.00 0.26
CA ASP A 88 -7.28 -14.52 1.58
C ASP A 88 -8.07 -13.51 2.41
N LYS A 89 -7.84 -12.20 2.25
CA LYS A 89 -8.59 -11.19 2.99
C LYS A 89 -10.01 -11.01 2.49
N PHE A 90 -10.32 -11.54 1.31
CA PHE A 90 -11.60 -11.41 0.63
C PHE A 90 -12.28 -12.77 0.47
N ILE A 91 -11.53 -13.87 0.51
CA ILE A 91 -12.06 -15.23 0.57
C ILE A 91 -12.78 -15.42 1.91
N GLY A 92 -14.10 -15.45 1.89
CA GLY A 92 -14.95 -15.68 3.06
C GLY A 92 -15.70 -14.44 3.59
N LEU A 93 -15.47 -13.26 3.01
CA LEU A 93 -16.49 -12.22 3.09
C LEU A 93 -17.47 -12.42 1.93
N ASP A 94 -18.77 -12.23 2.19
CA ASP A 94 -19.83 -12.24 1.18
C ASP A 94 -19.76 -10.97 0.30
N LEU A 95 -18.56 -10.70 -0.23
CA LEU A 95 -18.24 -9.59 -1.10
C LEU A 95 -18.61 -9.96 -2.53
N ASP A 96 -19.04 -8.95 -3.29
CA ASP A 96 -19.30 -9.11 -4.70
C ASP A 96 -18.11 -9.74 -5.42
N LYS A 97 -18.41 -10.74 -6.26
CA LYS A 97 -17.40 -11.47 -7.04
C LYS A 97 -16.52 -10.52 -7.87
N GLU A 98 -17.11 -9.43 -8.36
CA GLU A 98 -16.39 -8.38 -9.09
C GLU A 98 -15.26 -7.74 -8.26
N PHE A 99 -15.47 -7.57 -6.95
CA PHE A 99 -14.47 -6.99 -6.07
C PHE A 99 -13.29 -7.95 -5.85
N VAL A 100 -13.56 -9.25 -5.70
CA VAL A 100 -12.53 -10.29 -5.59
C VAL A 100 -11.70 -10.36 -6.87
N ASP A 101 -12.36 -10.34 -8.02
CA ASP A 101 -11.72 -10.37 -9.33
C ASP A 101 -10.84 -9.10 -9.55
N LEU A 102 -11.34 -7.93 -9.13
CA LEU A 102 -10.57 -6.68 -9.18
C LEU A 102 -9.34 -6.72 -8.26
N ALA A 103 -9.50 -7.22 -7.03
CA ALA A 103 -8.39 -7.36 -6.08
C ALA A 103 -7.32 -8.33 -6.61
N ALA A 104 -7.73 -9.47 -7.18
CA ALA A 104 -6.83 -10.43 -7.81
C ALA A 104 -6.07 -9.81 -9.00
N LYS A 105 -6.75 -9.04 -9.85
CA LYS A 105 -6.11 -8.32 -10.96
C LYS A 105 -5.08 -7.31 -10.46
N ARG A 106 -5.41 -6.53 -9.43
CA ARG A 106 -4.47 -5.58 -8.81
C ARG A 106 -3.29 -6.29 -8.16
N PHE A 107 -3.52 -7.44 -7.54
CA PHE A 107 -2.46 -8.25 -6.96
C PHE A 107 -1.46 -8.73 -8.04
N GLN A 108 -1.97 -9.19 -9.17
CA GLN A 108 -1.14 -9.59 -10.32
C GLN A 108 -0.33 -8.41 -10.88
N GLU A 109 -0.95 -7.25 -11.10
CA GLU A 109 -0.26 -6.03 -11.59
C GLU A 109 0.91 -5.64 -10.68
N VAL A 110 0.72 -5.70 -9.35
CA VAL A 110 1.76 -5.40 -8.36
C VAL A 110 2.91 -6.41 -8.41
N GLN A 111 2.61 -7.68 -8.63
CA GLN A 111 3.60 -8.75 -8.76
C GLN A 111 4.49 -8.53 -9.99
N GLU A 112 3.87 -8.28 -11.14
CA GLU A 112 4.55 -8.05 -12.41
C GLU A 112 5.47 -6.82 -12.33
N ALA A 113 4.97 -5.72 -11.76
CA ALA A 113 5.74 -4.50 -11.58
C ALA A 113 7.00 -4.74 -10.72
N TYR A 114 6.85 -5.43 -9.59
CA TYR A 114 7.99 -5.72 -8.72
C TYR A 114 9.01 -6.65 -9.37
N GLU A 115 8.57 -7.71 -10.05
CA GLU A 115 9.46 -8.61 -10.78
C GLU A 115 10.20 -7.88 -11.90
N HIS A 116 9.52 -6.97 -12.61
CA HIS A 116 10.15 -6.14 -13.64
C HIS A 116 11.24 -5.26 -13.03
N ILE A 117 10.94 -4.50 -11.97
CA ILE A 117 11.96 -3.66 -11.31
C ILE A 117 13.13 -4.50 -10.82
N ARG A 118 12.86 -5.66 -10.22
CA ARG A 118 13.87 -6.57 -9.71
C ARG A 118 14.77 -7.11 -10.82
N ARG A 119 14.22 -7.45 -12.00
CA ARG A 119 15.01 -7.92 -13.16
C ARG A 119 15.87 -6.83 -13.78
N TYR A 120 15.44 -5.57 -13.73
CA TYR A 120 16.20 -4.45 -14.29
C TYR A 120 17.27 -3.90 -13.35
N ARG A 121 17.12 -4.11 -12.03
CA ARG A 121 18.06 -3.62 -11.00
C ARG A 121 18.97 -4.70 -10.42
N GLY A 122 18.58 -5.97 -10.51
CA GLY A 122 19.37 -7.13 -10.06
C GLY A 122 20.34 -7.60 -11.13
#